data_AF-A0A5B7GEC6-F1
#
_entry.id   AF-A0A5B7GEC6-F1
#
_cell.length_a   1.000
_cell.length_b   1.000
_cell.length_c   1.000
_cell.angle_alpha   90.00
_cell.angle_beta   90.00
_cell.angle_gamma   90.00
#
_symmetry.space_group_name_H-M   'P 1'
#
loop_
_entity.id
_entity.type
_entity.pdbx_description
1 polymer ?
#
loop_
_entity_poly.entity_id
_entity_poly.type
_entity_poly.pdbx_seq_one_letter_code
_entity_poly.pdbx_strand_id
1 'polypeptide(L)'
;MYTEALNTYQVITKDRMFNNSGRLRVNMGNIHYKMGQYSKAIKFYRMALDQVPNTHKSMRIKIMHNIGLVFVRMGQYSEACTSFEYIMQEEANFKTGLDLVTAYYALGDKERMKKGFLRLLECQLDIDDDEKYTTTSDDTQANLILEVIRNDPLRKMERQMKQEAERSILTAAKLISPVIESTFSAGYNW
;
A
#
# COMPACT_ATOMS: atom_id res chain seq x y z
N MET A 1 -26.06 10.55 3.06
CA MET A 1 -25.08 10.45 1.95
C MET A 1 -24.64 9.01 1.65
N TYR A 2 -24.10 8.23 2.60
CA TYR A 2 -23.65 6.84 2.31
C TYR A 2 -24.76 5.87 1.88
N THR A 3 -25.94 5.98 2.48
CA THR A 3 -27.10 5.13 2.17
C THR A 3 -27.63 5.34 0.75
N GLU A 4 -27.68 6.59 0.30
CA GLU A 4 -28.09 6.96 -1.05
C GLU A 4 -27.09 6.43 -2.10
N ALA A 5 -25.78 6.61 -1.87
CA ALA A 5 -24.76 6.07 -2.76
C ALA A 5 -24.84 4.54 -2.89
N LEU A 6 -25.07 3.83 -1.77
CA LEU A 6 -25.24 2.37 -1.76
C LEU A 6 -26.48 1.94 -2.56
N ASN A 7 -27.59 2.65 -2.44
CA ASN A 7 -28.81 2.36 -3.19
C ASN A 7 -28.58 2.52 -4.70
N THR A 8 -27.96 3.62 -5.12
CA THR A 8 -27.63 3.87 -6.53
C THR A 8 -26.69 2.80 -7.08
N TYR A 9 -25.62 2.46 -6.34
CA TYR A 9 -24.71 1.38 -6.75
C TYR A 9 -25.39 0.02 -6.82
N GLN A 10 -26.33 -0.27 -5.92
CA GLN A 10 -27.06 -1.54 -5.93
C GLN A 10 -27.98 -1.65 -7.16
N VAL A 11 -28.57 -0.55 -7.63
CA VAL A 11 -29.36 -0.54 -8.87
C VAL A 11 -28.45 -0.79 -10.07
N ILE A 12 -27.34 -0.05 -10.19
CA ILE A 12 -26.41 -0.15 -11.32
C ILE A 12 -25.77 -1.54 -11.40
N THR A 13 -25.39 -2.12 -10.27
CA THR A 13 -24.71 -3.43 -10.24
C THR A 13 -25.63 -4.62 -10.53
N LYS A 14 -26.96 -4.44 -10.51
CA LYS A 14 -27.95 -5.44 -10.95
C LYS A 14 -28.08 -5.49 -12.48
N ASP A 15 -27.74 -4.41 -13.17
CA ASP A 15 -27.72 -4.39 -14.63
C ASP A 15 -26.54 -5.24 -15.14
N ARG A 16 -26.86 -6.29 -15.89
CA ARG A 16 -25.87 -7.21 -16.47
C ARG A 16 -25.06 -6.57 -17.61
N MET A 17 -25.51 -5.45 -18.15
CA MET A 17 -24.80 -4.69 -19.19
C MET A 17 -23.64 -3.85 -18.64
N PHE A 18 -23.55 -3.68 -17.31
CA PHE A 18 -22.53 -2.84 -16.70
C PHE A 18 -21.20 -3.58 -16.50
N ASN A 19 -20.28 -3.42 -17.45
CA ASN A 19 -18.96 -4.07 -17.46
C ASN A 19 -18.04 -3.69 -16.28
N ASN A 20 -18.26 -2.53 -15.62
CA ASN A 20 -17.41 -2.05 -14.52
C ASN A 20 -17.94 -2.43 -13.12
N SER A 21 -18.80 -3.45 -13.04
CA SER A 21 -19.50 -3.88 -11.82
C SER A 21 -18.55 -4.16 -10.66
N GLY A 22 -17.33 -4.66 -10.93
CA GLY A 22 -16.29 -4.87 -9.92
C GLY A 22 -15.88 -3.60 -9.17
N ARG A 23 -15.62 -2.50 -9.88
CA ARG A 23 -15.19 -1.22 -9.27
C ARG A 23 -16.24 -0.63 -8.34
N LEU A 24 -17.52 -0.71 -8.73
CA LEU A 24 -18.62 -0.26 -7.87
C LEU A 24 -18.71 -1.09 -6.59
N ARG A 25 -18.53 -2.41 -6.68
CA ARG A 25 -18.51 -3.27 -5.48
C ARG A 25 -17.35 -2.94 -4.54
N VAL A 26 -16.17 -2.57 -5.07
CA VAL A 26 -15.08 -2.03 -4.23
C VAL A 26 -15.52 -0.78 -3.48
N ASN A 27 -16.19 0.16 -4.16
CA ASN A 27 -16.69 1.37 -3.52
C ASN A 27 -17.75 1.08 -2.45
N MET A 28 -18.66 0.13 -2.70
CA MET A 28 -19.60 -0.34 -1.68
C MET A 28 -18.88 -0.93 -0.47
N GLY A 29 -17.84 -1.74 -0.70
CA GLY A 29 -16.97 -2.26 0.36
C GLY A 29 -16.30 -1.15 1.18
N ASN A 30 -15.76 -0.13 0.52
CA ASN A 30 -15.15 1.04 1.16
C ASN A 30 -16.16 1.81 2.04
N ILE A 31 -17.40 1.97 1.57
CA ILE A 31 -18.47 2.61 2.33
C ILE A 31 -18.78 1.78 3.59
N HIS A 32 -18.98 0.47 3.45
CA HIS A 32 -19.23 -0.41 4.60
C HIS A 32 -18.07 -0.42 5.60
N TYR A 33 -16.83 -0.39 5.12
CA TYR A 33 -15.63 -0.27 5.95
C TYR A 33 -15.65 1.02 6.77
N LYS A 34 -15.97 2.17 6.14
CA LYS A 34 -16.11 3.46 6.83
C LYS A 34 -17.25 3.48 7.86
N MET A 35 -18.31 2.70 7.61
CA MET A 35 -19.43 2.54 8.54
C MET A 35 -19.14 1.53 9.68
N GLY A 36 -17.94 0.94 9.75
CA GLY A 36 -17.59 -0.09 10.73
C GLY A 36 -18.22 -1.47 10.47
N GLN A 37 -18.88 -1.65 9.32
CA GLN A 37 -19.55 -2.90 8.94
C GLN A 37 -18.58 -3.84 8.22
N TYR A 38 -17.57 -4.32 8.94
CA TYR A 38 -16.42 -5.03 8.37
C TYR A 38 -16.78 -6.32 7.62
N SER A 39 -17.68 -7.15 8.16
CA SER A 39 -18.11 -8.39 7.49
C SER A 39 -18.80 -8.11 6.14
N LYS A 40 -19.58 -7.02 6.06
CA LYS A 40 -20.20 -6.59 4.79
C LYS A 40 -19.15 -6.05 3.83
N ALA A 41 -18.16 -5.29 4.33
CA ALA A 41 -17.06 -4.79 3.51
C ALA A 41 -16.30 -5.93 2.83
N ILE A 42 -15.91 -6.96 3.59
CA ILE A 42 -15.25 -8.16 3.05
C ILE A 42 -16.12 -8.84 1.99
N LYS A 43 -17.42 -9.01 2.23
CA LYS A 43 -18.35 -9.61 1.26
C LYS A 43 -18.32 -8.85 -0.07
N PHE A 44 -18.42 -7.53 -0.05
CA PHE A 44 -18.39 -6.72 -1.26
C PHE A 44 -17.03 -6.73 -1.96
N TYR A 45 -15.92 -6.75 -1.22
CA TYR A 45 -14.59 -6.90 -1.81
C TYR A 45 -14.39 -8.27 -2.47
N ARG A 46 -14.88 -9.36 -1.86
CA ARG A 46 -14.83 -10.70 -2.47
C ARG A 46 -15.66 -10.77 -3.74
N MET A 47 -16.89 -10.25 -3.71
CA MET A 47 -17.70 -10.12 -4.93
C MET A 47 -17.03 -9.26 -6.00
N ALA A 48 -16.23 -8.26 -5.62
CA ALA A 48 -15.45 -7.49 -6.58
C ALA A 48 -14.31 -8.34 -7.19
N LEU A 49 -13.58 -9.13 -6.38
CA LEU A 49 -12.54 -10.04 -6.86
C LEU A 49 -13.07 -11.11 -7.82
N ASP A 50 -14.29 -11.62 -7.60
CA ASP A 50 -14.91 -12.61 -8.49
C ASP A 50 -15.23 -12.04 -9.87
N GLN A 51 -15.38 -10.71 -9.95
CA GLN A 51 -15.75 -9.99 -11.17
C GLN A 51 -14.54 -9.35 -11.87
N VAL A 52 -13.40 -9.26 -11.21
CA VAL A 52 -12.17 -8.71 -11.78
C VAL A 52 -11.34 -9.85 -12.37
N PRO A 53 -11.17 -9.91 -13.71
CA PRO A 53 -10.33 -10.90 -14.36
C PRO A 53 -8.92 -11.00 -13.76
N ASN A 54 -8.34 -12.22 -13.78
CA ASN A 54 -6.97 -12.46 -13.31
C ASN A 54 -5.91 -11.66 -14.08
N THR A 55 -6.22 -11.22 -15.30
CA THR A 55 -5.37 -10.33 -16.11
C THR A 55 -5.21 -8.94 -15.49
N HIS A 56 -6.17 -8.47 -14.69
CA HIS A 56 -6.12 -7.17 -14.01
C HIS A 56 -5.45 -7.26 -12.63
N LYS A 57 -4.20 -7.74 -12.59
CA LYS A 57 -3.44 -7.98 -11.35
C LYS A 57 -3.44 -6.81 -10.38
N SER A 58 -3.11 -5.59 -10.85
CA SER A 58 -3.07 -4.39 -10.01
C SER A 58 -4.41 -4.10 -9.31
N MET A 59 -5.54 -4.31 -9.99
CA MET A 59 -6.85 -4.10 -9.37
C MET A 59 -7.13 -5.17 -8.30
N ARG A 60 -6.78 -6.43 -8.56
CA ARG A 60 -6.94 -7.52 -7.60
C ARG A 60 -6.10 -7.28 -6.34
N ILE A 61 -4.85 -6.85 -6.51
CA ILE A 61 -3.93 -6.49 -5.42
C ILE A 61 -4.52 -5.37 -4.56
N LYS A 62 -5.06 -4.31 -5.16
CA LYS A 62 -5.74 -3.23 -4.42
C LYS A 62 -6.93 -3.73 -3.61
N ILE A 63 -7.73 -4.64 -4.15
CA ILE A 63 -8.88 -5.22 -3.43
C ILE A 63 -8.40 -6.11 -2.28
N MET A 64 -7.38 -6.92 -2.50
CA MET A 64 -6.78 -7.75 -1.46
C MET A 64 -6.16 -6.92 -0.34
N HIS A 65 -5.52 -5.80 -0.68
CA HIS A 65 -4.98 -4.85 0.31
C HIS A 65 -6.09 -4.29 1.18
N ASN A 66 -7.21 -3.87 0.59
CA ASN A 66 -8.38 -3.41 1.33
C ASN A 66 -8.96 -4.50 2.25
N ILE A 67 -9.00 -5.77 1.81
CA ILE A 67 -9.42 -6.90 2.66
C ILE A 67 -8.45 -7.06 3.84
N GLY A 68 -7.14 -7.02 3.61
CA GLY A 68 -6.12 -7.07 4.66
C GLY A 68 -6.31 -5.96 5.70
N LEU A 69 -6.56 -4.72 5.26
CA LEU A 69 -6.86 -3.60 6.16
C LEU A 69 -8.14 -3.83 6.97
N VAL A 70 -9.16 -4.46 6.40
CA VAL A 70 -10.38 -4.81 7.15
C VAL A 70 -10.06 -5.83 8.24
N PHE A 71 -9.26 -6.85 7.94
CA PHE A 71 -8.82 -7.84 8.93
C PHE A 71 -8.03 -7.20 10.07
N VAL A 72 -7.13 -6.24 9.77
CA VAL A 72 -6.44 -5.44 10.80
C VAL A 72 -7.45 -4.71 11.70
N ARG A 73 -8.49 -4.11 11.14
CA ARG A 73 -9.54 -3.42 11.93
C ARG A 73 -10.40 -4.37 12.75
N MET A 74 -10.53 -5.62 12.32
CA MET A 74 -11.23 -6.67 13.07
C MET A 74 -10.34 -7.33 14.14
N GLY A 75 -9.05 -6.99 14.24
CA GLY A 75 -8.09 -7.67 15.11
C GLY A 75 -7.66 -9.05 14.60
N GLN A 76 -8.04 -9.41 13.38
CA GLN A 76 -7.71 -10.67 12.71
C GLN A 76 -6.34 -10.55 12.03
N TYR A 77 -5.28 -10.41 12.83
CA TYR A 77 -3.95 -10.10 12.31
C TYR A 77 -3.33 -11.25 11.52
N SER A 78 -3.66 -12.51 11.82
CA SER A 78 -3.15 -13.67 11.08
C SER A 78 -3.62 -13.65 9.62
N GLU A 79 -4.91 -13.39 9.39
CA GLU A 79 -5.52 -13.31 8.06
C GLU A 79 -5.05 -12.06 7.30
N ALA A 80 -4.81 -10.96 8.02
CA ALA A 80 -4.18 -9.77 7.46
C ALA A 80 -2.76 -10.07 6.95
N CYS A 81 -1.93 -10.73 7.77
CA CYS A 81 -0.58 -11.14 7.38
C CYS A 81 -0.59 -12.00 6.11
N THR A 82 -1.43 -13.03 6.03
CA THR A 82 -1.54 -13.86 4.83
C THR A 82 -1.91 -13.03 3.59
N SER A 83 -2.81 -12.06 3.75
CA SER A 83 -3.21 -11.18 2.65
C SER A 83 -2.07 -10.28 2.18
N PHE A 84 -1.32 -9.68 3.11
CA PHE A 84 -0.19 -8.82 2.79
C PHE A 84 1.04 -9.59 2.29
N GLU A 85 1.31 -10.79 2.80
CA GLU A 85 2.37 -11.68 2.32
C GLU A 85 2.18 -12.05 0.85
N TYR A 86 0.94 -12.37 0.47
CA TYR A 86 0.58 -12.64 -0.93
C TYR A 86 0.82 -11.42 -1.81
N ILE A 87 0.39 -10.23 -1.36
CA ILE A 87 0.60 -8.99 -2.12
C ILE A 87 2.10 -8.72 -2.29
N MET A 88 2.89 -8.84 -1.22
CA MET A 88 4.35 -8.67 -1.27
C MET A 88 5.07 -9.71 -2.15
N GLN A 89 4.42 -10.83 -2.48
CA GLN A 89 4.95 -11.82 -3.41
C GLN A 89 4.60 -11.48 -4.87
N GLU A 90 3.42 -10.94 -5.14
CA GLU A 90 3.00 -10.54 -6.49
C GLU A 90 3.53 -9.16 -6.91
N GLU A 91 3.50 -8.19 -6.00
CA GLU A 91 3.90 -6.79 -6.21
C GLU A 91 4.46 -6.22 -4.90
N ALA A 92 5.78 -6.36 -4.74
CA ALA A 92 6.49 -5.81 -3.59
C ALA A 92 6.34 -4.27 -3.57
N ASN A 93 5.85 -3.73 -2.45
CA ASN A 93 5.77 -2.27 -2.27
C ASN A 93 5.97 -1.88 -0.80
N PHE A 94 6.46 -0.66 -0.58
CA PHE A 94 6.80 -0.15 0.74
C PHE A 94 5.62 -0.02 1.70
N LYS A 95 4.46 0.40 1.20
CA LYS A 95 3.23 0.54 1.98
C LYS A 95 2.72 -0.81 2.49
N THR A 96 2.61 -1.79 1.62
CA THR A 96 2.18 -3.15 2.00
C THR A 96 3.21 -3.80 2.92
N GLY A 97 4.51 -3.59 2.67
CA GLY A 97 5.55 -4.09 3.56
C GLY A 97 5.46 -3.49 4.96
N LEU A 98 5.18 -2.19 5.09
CA LEU A 98 4.90 -1.54 6.38
C LEU A 98 3.65 -2.12 7.05
N ASP A 99 2.56 -2.29 6.30
CA ASP A 99 1.32 -2.90 6.83
C ASP A 99 1.55 -4.33 7.31
N LEU A 100 2.37 -5.11 6.60
CA LEU A 100 2.76 -6.46 6.97
C LEU A 100 3.58 -6.48 8.26
N VAL A 101 4.61 -5.63 8.36
CA VAL A 101 5.42 -5.50 9.59
C VAL A 101 4.56 -5.08 10.77
N THR A 102 3.62 -4.16 10.55
CA THR A 102 2.67 -3.70 11.58
C THR A 102 1.75 -4.84 12.04
N ALA A 103 1.29 -5.68 11.11
CA ALA A 103 0.47 -6.84 11.44
C ALA A 103 1.26 -7.90 12.22
N TYR A 104 2.52 -8.16 11.86
CA TYR A 104 3.41 -9.04 12.65
C TYR A 104 3.70 -8.47 14.04
N TYR A 105 3.88 -7.15 14.14
CA TYR A 105 4.03 -6.46 15.42
C TYR A 105 2.83 -6.71 16.34
N ALA A 106 1.61 -6.58 15.80
CA ALA A 106 0.38 -6.85 16.55
C ALA A 106 0.22 -8.32 16.98
N LEU A 107 0.83 -9.26 16.25
CA LEU A 107 0.90 -10.68 16.63
C LEU A 107 1.98 -10.98 17.68
N GLY A 108 2.94 -10.08 17.90
CA GLY A 108 4.06 -10.28 18.81
C GLY A 108 5.14 -11.25 18.30
N ASP A 109 5.08 -11.67 17.04
CA ASP A 109 6.04 -12.61 16.45
C ASP A 109 7.31 -11.88 15.97
N LYS A 110 8.35 -11.88 16.83
CA LYS A 110 9.60 -11.15 16.58
C LYS A 110 10.34 -11.63 15.32
N GLU A 111 10.32 -12.93 15.04
CA GLU A 111 11.02 -13.49 13.89
C GLU A 111 10.33 -13.09 12.59
N ARG A 112 9.00 -13.10 12.56
CA ARG A 112 8.25 -12.58 11.42
C ARG A 112 8.41 -11.07 11.25
N MET A 113 8.51 -10.29 12.33
CA MET A 113 8.82 -8.86 12.23
C MET A 113 10.16 -8.62 11.52
N LYS A 114 11.24 -9.31 11.92
CA LYS A 114 12.55 -9.23 11.25
C LYS A 114 12.44 -9.58 9.77
N LYS A 115 11.82 -10.72 9.45
CA LYS A 115 11.66 -11.19 8.07
C LYS A 115 10.83 -10.21 7.23
N GLY A 116 9.75 -9.69 7.78
CA GLY A 116 8.90 -8.69 7.13
C GLY A 116 9.67 -7.39 6.85
N PHE A 117 10.53 -6.98 7.78
CA PHE A 117 11.37 -5.80 7.61
C PHE A 117 12.44 -5.99 6.53
N LEU A 118 13.10 -7.16 6.49
CA LEU A 118 14.06 -7.47 5.42
C LEU A 118 13.39 -7.45 4.04
N ARG A 119 12.19 -8.05 3.90
CA ARG A 119 11.41 -7.96 2.66
C ARG A 119 11.03 -6.52 2.28
N LEU A 120 10.80 -5.65 3.26
CA LEU A 120 10.55 -4.23 3.02
C LEU A 120 11.79 -3.52 2.48
N LEU A 121 13.00 -3.87 2.95
CA LEU A 121 14.27 -3.34 2.43
C LEU A 121 14.61 -3.86 1.03
N GLU A 122 14.21 -5.08 0.70
CA GLU A 122 14.42 -5.67 -0.64
C GLU A 122 13.53 -5.03 -1.72
N CYS A 123 12.56 -4.18 -1.36
CA CYS A 123 11.72 -3.47 -2.31
C CYS A 123 12.58 -2.50 -3.14
N GLN A 124 12.52 -2.63 -4.47
CA GLN A 124 13.28 -1.77 -5.38
C GLN A 124 12.56 -0.42 -5.61
N LEU A 125 13.33 0.66 -5.61
CA LEU A 125 12.92 1.97 -6.13
C LEU A 125 13.56 2.14 -7.50
N ASP A 126 12.76 1.97 -8.55
CA ASP A 126 13.21 2.23 -9.93
C ASP A 126 13.13 3.74 -10.22
N ILE A 127 14.08 4.50 -9.66
CA ILE A 127 14.20 5.95 -9.82
C ILE A 127 15.59 6.26 -10.39
N ASP A 128 15.65 7.06 -11.46
CA ASP A 128 16.91 7.46 -12.10
C ASP A 128 17.75 8.33 -11.14
N ASP A 129 19.07 8.15 -11.19
CA ASP A 129 19.99 8.68 -10.18
C ASP A 129 19.92 10.21 -10.06
N ASP A 130 19.81 10.71 -8.82
CA ASP A 130 19.48 12.10 -8.48
C ASP A 130 20.48 13.13 -9.04
N GLU A 131 21.72 12.71 -9.36
CA GLU A 131 22.85 13.56 -9.72
C GLU A 131 22.73 14.25 -11.09
N LYS A 132 21.91 13.70 -12.00
CA LYS A 132 21.80 14.20 -13.39
C LYS A 132 21.17 15.59 -13.50
N TYR A 133 20.48 16.06 -12.45
CA TYR A 133 19.71 17.31 -12.45
C TYR A 133 20.20 18.34 -11.41
N THR A 134 21.30 18.04 -10.72
CA THR A 134 21.92 18.89 -9.69
C THR A 134 23.17 19.61 -10.16
N THR A 135 23.73 19.23 -11.31
CA THR A 135 24.92 19.88 -11.87
C THR A 135 24.55 21.24 -12.46
N THR A 136 25.09 22.31 -11.87
CA THR A 136 24.98 23.66 -12.44
C THR A 136 26.06 23.83 -13.49
N SER A 137 25.65 24.15 -14.72
CA SER A 137 26.54 24.61 -15.79
C SER A 137 26.70 26.12 -15.69
N ASP A 138 27.82 26.68 -16.17
CA ASP A 138 27.95 28.14 -16.38
C ASP A 138 26.97 28.65 -17.44
N ASP A 139 26.34 27.75 -18.20
CA ASP A 139 25.30 28.08 -19.17
C ASP A 139 23.94 28.35 -18.50
N THR A 140 23.52 29.62 -18.58
CA THR A 140 22.21 30.12 -18.17
C THR A 140 21.04 29.35 -18.77
N GLN A 141 21.13 28.91 -20.03
CA GLN A 141 20.04 28.19 -20.69
C GLN A 141 19.90 26.76 -20.14
N ALA A 142 21.02 26.10 -19.88
CA ALA A 142 21.05 24.80 -19.21
C ALA A 142 20.46 24.88 -17.79
N ASN A 143 20.78 25.92 -17.02
CA ASN A 143 20.22 26.12 -15.68
C ASN A 143 18.71 26.35 -15.69
N LEU A 144 18.18 27.09 -16.68
CA LEU A 144 16.74 27.30 -16.82
C LEU A 144 16.01 25.97 -17.15
N ILE A 145 16.59 25.14 -18.03
CA ILE A 145 16.05 23.82 -18.36
C ILE A 145 16.04 22.91 -17.13
N LEU A 146 17.13 22.92 -16.34
CA LEU A 146 17.20 22.17 -15.08
C LEU A 146 16.17 22.61 -14.06
N GLU A 147 15.88 23.91 -13.95
CA GLU A 147 14.85 24.43 -13.05
C GLU A 147 13.43 24.00 -13.47
N VAL A 148 13.16 23.98 -14.78
CA VAL A 148 11.90 23.46 -15.33
C VAL A 148 11.75 21.97 -15.01
N ILE A 149 12.80 21.16 -15.24
CA ILE A 149 12.78 19.72 -14.94
C ILE A 149 12.63 19.48 -13.44
N ARG A 150 13.27 20.28 -12.58
CA ARG A 150 13.16 20.15 -11.12
C ARG A 150 11.72 20.30 -10.61
N ASN A 151 10.91 21.08 -11.30
CA ASN A 151 9.54 21.42 -10.90
C ASN A 151 8.46 20.63 -11.64
N ASP A 152 8.87 19.74 -12.54
CA ASP A 152 7.96 18.96 -13.37
C ASP A 152 7.16 17.92 -12.55
N PRO A 153 6.00 17.46 -13.06
CA PRO A 153 5.18 16.48 -12.36
C PRO A 153 5.87 15.13 -12.13
N LEU A 154 6.73 14.68 -13.05
CA LEU A 154 7.42 13.41 -12.94
C LEU A 154 8.42 13.45 -11.78
N ARG A 155 9.25 14.48 -11.70
CA ARG A 155 10.21 14.66 -10.60
C ARG A 155 9.54 14.81 -9.25
N LYS A 156 8.38 15.47 -9.20
CA LYS A 156 7.56 15.54 -7.96
C LYS A 156 7.08 14.16 -7.54
N MET A 157 6.64 13.32 -8.48
CA MET A 157 6.23 11.95 -8.23
C MET A 157 7.39 11.08 -7.74
N GLU A 158 8.57 11.15 -8.37
CA GLU A 158 9.78 10.44 -7.93
C GLU A 158 10.17 10.80 -6.49
N ARG A 159 10.20 12.10 -6.17
CA ARG A 159 10.49 12.58 -4.81
C ARG A 159 9.46 12.07 -3.81
N GLN A 160 8.18 12.06 -4.18
CA GLN A 160 7.14 11.53 -3.33
C GLN A 160 7.32 10.03 -3.09
N MET A 161 7.64 9.24 -4.12
CA MET A 161 7.91 7.80 -4.00
C MET A 161 9.10 7.53 -3.06
N LYS A 162 10.19 8.29 -3.21
CA LYS A 162 11.37 8.19 -2.33
C LYS A 162 11.01 8.52 -0.88
N GLN A 163 10.30 9.63 -0.66
CA GLN A 163 9.84 10.04 0.68
C GLN A 163 8.90 9.01 1.31
N GLU A 164 7.98 8.43 0.54
CA GLU A 164 7.07 7.38 1.02
C GLU A 164 7.82 6.10 1.40
N ALA A 165 8.82 5.71 0.62
CA ALA A 165 9.68 4.56 0.91
C ALA A 165 10.51 4.79 2.18
N GLU A 166 11.25 5.90 2.25
CA GLU A 166 12.04 6.29 3.42
C GLU A 166 11.17 6.35 4.68
N ARG A 167 10.00 7.00 4.59
CA ARG A 167 9.05 7.07 5.71
C ARG A 167 8.59 5.68 6.14
N SER A 168 8.29 4.80 5.19
CA SER A 168 7.82 3.44 5.50
C SER A 168 8.88 2.63 6.22
N ILE A 169 10.13 2.66 5.72
CA ILE A 169 11.27 1.98 6.34
C ILE A 169 11.54 2.53 7.73
N LEU A 170 11.63 3.86 7.89
CA LEU A 170 11.89 4.50 9.18
C LEU A 170 10.77 4.21 10.20
N THR A 171 9.51 4.20 9.76
CA THR A 171 8.37 3.90 10.63
C THR A 171 8.41 2.46 11.09
N ALA A 172 8.66 1.52 10.17
CA ALA A 172 8.79 0.10 10.50
C ALA A 172 9.96 -0.15 11.46
N ALA A 173 11.13 0.44 11.21
CA ALA A 173 12.31 0.30 12.07
C ALA A 173 12.06 0.81 13.49
N LYS A 174 11.46 2.01 13.61
CA LYS A 174 11.08 2.59 14.91
C LYS A 174 10.06 1.73 15.66
N LEU A 175 9.14 1.08 14.94
CA LEU A 175 8.10 0.23 15.52
C LEU A 175 8.71 -1.04 16.13
N ILE A 176 9.60 -1.71 15.40
CA ILE A 176 10.07 -3.05 15.77
C ILE A 176 11.34 -3.04 16.63
N SER A 177 12.20 -2.02 16.50
CA SER A 177 13.49 -1.95 17.19
C SER A 177 13.39 -2.16 18.72
N PRO A 178 12.45 -1.53 19.45
CA PRO A 178 12.30 -1.73 20.90
C PRO A 178 11.82 -3.12 21.32
N VAL A 179 11.20 -3.85 20.40
CA VAL A 179 10.57 -5.16 20.68
C VAL A 179 11.48 -6.31 20.30
N ILE A 180 12.28 -6.14 19.25
CA ILE A 180 13.16 -7.18 18.74
C ILE A 180 14.39 -7.35 19.63
N GLU A 181 15.02 -6.27 20.09
CA GLU A 181 16.23 -6.31 20.92
C GLU A 181 15.97 -5.76 22.32
N SER A 182 16.63 -6.33 23.34
CA SER A 182 16.50 -5.90 24.74
C SER A 182 17.20 -4.57 25.05
N THR A 183 18.04 -4.07 24.14
CA THR A 183 18.85 -2.86 24.33
C THR A 183 18.76 -1.98 23.09
N PHE A 184 18.40 -0.71 23.27
CA PHE A 184 18.14 0.28 22.21
C PHE A 184 19.31 0.46 21.21
N SER A 185 20.56 0.22 21.63
CA SER A 185 21.74 0.33 20.75
C SER A 185 22.01 -0.91 19.90
N ALA A 186 21.49 -2.09 20.26
CA ALA A 186 21.71 -3.33 19.51
C ALA A 186 20.73 -3.46 18.33
N GLY A 187 19.54 -2.85 18.44
CA GLY A 187 18.52 -2.85 17.40
C GLY A 187 18.87 -2.06 16.12
N TYR A 188 20.06 -1.44 16.06
CA TYR A 188 20.61 -0.77 14.87
C TYR A 188 21.80 -1.51 14.24
N ASN A 189 22.21 -2.66 14.80
CA ASN A 189 23.40 -3.41 14.35
C ASN A 189 23.12 -4.50 13.31
N TRP A 190 21.97 -4.45 12.64
CA TRP A 190 21.61 -5.38 11.57
C TRP A 190 21.41 -4.65 10.24
#